data_AF-A9L0Y7-F1
#
_entry.id   AF-A9L0Y7-F1
#
_cell.length_a   1.000
_cell.length_b   1.000
_cell.length_c   1.000
_cell.angle_alpha   90.00
_cell.angle_beta   90.00
_cell.angle_gamma   90.00
#
_symmetry.space_group_name_H-M   'P 1'
#
loop_
_entity.id
_entity.type
_entity.pdbx_description
1 polymer ?
#
loop_
_entity_poly.entity_id
_entity_poly.type
_entity_poly.pdbx_seq_one_letter_code
_entity_poly.pdbx_strand_id
1 'polypeptide(L)' 'MGIAENSLKLHVITEVKVQGRLLSDVARQYGLSAKAVYQWVRESDLQPQQRECALMSEIAQLQKRIKQLNNELRTIG' A
#
# COMPACT_ATOMS: atom_id res chain seq x y z
N MET A 1 6.85 -15.12 -9.50
CA MET A 1 5.45 -15.44 -9.15
C MET A 1 5.20 -14.94 -7.72
N GLY A 2 5.05 -13.61 -7.52
CA GLY A 2 5.03 -13.01 -6.15
C GLY A 2 4.20 -11.73 -5.99
N ILE A 3 3.49 -11.32 -7.04
CA ILE A 3 2.64 -10.11 -7.08
C ILE A 3 1.19 -10.39 -6.66
N ALA A 4 0.70 -11.62 -6.84
CA ALA A 4 -0.68 -12.00 -6.52
C ALA A 4 -0.93 -12.12 -5.00
N GLU A 5 0.02 -12.71 -4.26
CA GLU A 5 -0.13 -12.92 -2.81
C GLU A 5 -0.12 -11.62 -2.01
N ASN A 6 0.71 -10.65 -2.42
CA ASN A 6 0.77 -9.35 -1.76
C ASN A 6 -0.51 -8.53 -2.01
N SER A 7 -1.11 -8.69 -3.19
CA SER A 7 -2.38 -8.05 -3.56
C SER A 7 -3.57 -8.62 -2.75
N LEU A 8 -3.55 -9.93 -2.48
CA LEU A 8 -4.54 -10.60 -1.64
C LEU A 8 -4.45 -10.14 -0.18
N LYS A 9 -3.23 -10.11 0.38
CA LYS A 9 -2.99 -9.64 1.76
C LYS A 9 -3.53 -8.21 1.95
N LEU A 10 -3.26 -7.31 1.00
CA LEU A 10 -3.76 -5.94 1.04
C LEU A 10 -5.29 -5.88 0.99
N HIS A 11 -5.95 -6.64 0.11
CA HIS A 11 -7.42 -6.70 0.05
C HIS A 11 -8.04 -7.16 1.38
N VAL A 12 -7.49 -8.22 1.98
CA VAL A 12 -7.95 -8.75 3.27
C VAL A 12 -7.81 -7.71 4.38
N ILE A 13 -6.68 -6.99 4.43
CA ILE A 13 -6.47 -5.91 5.40
C ILE A 13 -7.49 -4.78 5.19
N THR A 14 -7.73 -4.37 3.94
CA THR A 14 -8.67 -3.29 3.61
C THR A 14 -10.11 -3.67 3.98
N GLU A 15 -10.57 -4.89 3.71
CA GLU A 15 -11.92 -5.33 4.12
C GLU A 15 -12.11 -5.29 5.64
N VAL A 16 -11.09 -5.70 6.40
CA VAL A 16 -11.17 -5.69 7.87
C VAL A 16 -11.09 -4.26 8.43
N LYS A 17 -10.14 -3.45 7.96
CA LYS A 17 -9.87 -2.12 8.56
C LYS A 17 -10.75 -1.00 8.01
N VAL A 18 -11.07 -1.03 6.73
CA VAL A 18 -11.83 0.05 6.06
C VAL A 18 -13.32 -0.28 6.03
N GLN A 19 -13.68 -1.53 5.72
CA GLN A 19 -15.10 -1.94 5.69
C GLN A 19 -15.62 -2.47 7.03
N GLY A 20 -14.76 -2.61 8.04
CA GLY A 20 -15.16 -3.04 9.39
C GLY A 20 -15.66 -4.48 9.46
N ARG A 21 -15.30 -5.33 8.49
CA ARG A 21 -15.71 -6.74 8.47
C ARG A 21 -14.98 -7.52 9.57
N LEU A 22 -15.68 -8.50 10.15
CA LEU A 22 -15.10 -9.34 11.19
C LEU A 22 -13.96 -10.22 10.62
N LEU A 23 -12.86 -10.26 11.36
CA LEU A 23 -11.67 -11.07 11.05
C LEU A 23 -12.04 -12.52 10.71
N SER A 24 -12.99 -13.10 11.45
CA SER A 24 -13.47 -14.46 11.30
C SER A 24 -14.24 -14.69 9.99
N ASP A 25 -15.00 -13.70 9.53
CA ASP A 25 -15.78 -13.80 8.29
C ASP A 25 -14.88 -13.64 7.07
N VAL A 26 -13.96 -12.67 7.11
CA VAL A 26 -12.94 -12.48 6.06
C VAL A 26 -12.04 -13.72 5.98
N ALA A 27 -11.59 -14.26 7.11
CA ALA A 27 -10.82 -15.50 7.14
C ALA A 27 -11.57 -16.66 6.44
N ARG A 28 -12.86 -16.85 6.74
CA ARG A 28 -13.68 -17.90 6.13
C ARG A 28 -13.87 -17.71 4.62
N GLN A 29 -14.14 -16.47 4.20
CA GLN A 29 -14.38 -16.14 2.78
C GLN A 29 -13.16 -16.41 1.90
N TYR A 30 -11.97 -16.16 2.43
CA TYR A 30 -10.71 -16.34 1.70
C TYR A 30 -10.02 -17.68 1.99
N GLY A 31 -10.63 -18.56 2.79
CA GLY A 31 -10.03 -19.85 3.18
C GLY A 31 -8.78 -19.72 4.06
N LEU A 32 -8.63 -18.60 4.75
CA LEU A 32 -7.49 -18.28 5.60
C LEU A 32 -7.80 -18.58 7.07
N SER A 33 -6.76 -18.77 7.87
CA SER A 33 -6.95 -18.82 9.32
C SER A 33 -7.17 -17.42 9.89
N ALA A 34 -8.06 -17.27 10.88
CA ALA A 34 -8.27 -16.00 11.57
C ALA A 34 -6.97 -15.45 12.18
N LYS A 35 -6.05 -16.34 12.59
CA LYS A 35 -4.71 -15.98 13.06
C LYS A 35 -3.85 -15.33 11.97
N ALA A 36 -3.89 -15.84 10.74
CA ALA A 36 -3.16 -15.26 9.62
C ALA A 36 -3.70 -13.86 9.26
N VAL A 37 -5.03 -13.71 9.21
CA VAL A 37 -5.67 -12.41 8.98
C VAL A 37 -5.31 -11.41 10.08
N TYR A 38 -5.38 -11.83 11.34
CA TYR A 38 -4.98 -10.99 12.49
C TYR A 38 -3.50 -10.55 12.38
N GLN A 39 -2.61 -11.49 12.04
CA GLN A 39 -1.20 -11.18 11.87
C GLN A 39 -0.96 -10.18 10.74
N TRP A 40 -1.66 -10.33 9.61
CA TRP A 40 -1.55 -9.40 8.50
C TRP A 40 -2.06 -8.00 8.83
N VAL A 41 -3.20 -7.90 9.51
CA VAL A 41 -3.73 -6.61 9.99
C VAL A 41 -2.74 -5.96 10.94
N ARG A 42 -2.20 -6.72 11.91
CA ARG A 42 -1.22 -6.20 12.87
C ARG A 42 0.10 -5.76 12.22
N GLU A 43 0.62 -6.53 11.27
CA GLU A 43 1.81 -6.14 10.49
C GLU A 43 1.55 -4.91 9.61
N SER A 44 0.32 -4.78 9.09
CA SER A 44 -0.10 -3.64 8.28
C SER A 44 -0.30 -2.36 9.07
N ASP A 45 -0.49 -2.43 10.39
CA ASP A 45 -0.47 -1.26 11.28
C ASP A 45 0.94 -0.74 11.51
N LEU A 46 1.95 -1.61 11.41
CA LEU A 46 3.35 -1.24 11.64
C LEU A 46 4.04 -0.69 10.36
N GLN A 47 3.59 -1.12 9.18
CA GLN A 47 4.15 -0.71 7.88
C GLN A 47 3.52 0.48 7.11
N PRO A 48 2.32 1.02 7.43
CA PRO A 48 1.65 1.95 6.52
C PRO A 48 2.39 3.29 6.49
N GLN A 49 2.90 3.73 7.63
CA GLN A 49 3.60 5.00 7.77
C GLN A 49 4.95 5.00 7.03
N GLN A 50 5.64 3.86 6.95
CA GLN A 50 6.91 3.76 6.22
C GLN A 50 6.71 3.75 4.71
N ARG A 51 5.68 3.05 4.20
CA ARG A 51 5.38 3.05 2.76
C ARG A 51 4.82 4.37 2.30
N GLU A 52 3.93 4.99 3.07
CA GLU A 52 3.37 6.30 2.74
C GLU A 52 4.48 7.37 2.71
N CYS A 53 5.38 7.40 3.70
CA CYS A 53 6.55 8.28 3.69
C CYS A 53 7.49 8.02 2.49
N ALA A 54 7.72 6.76 2.13
CA ALA A 54 8.55 6.39 0.98
C ALA A 54 7.91 6.87 -0.33
N LEU A 55 6.61 6.60 -0.53
CA LEU A 55 5.86 7.02 -1.71
C LEU A 55 5.77 8.55 -1.80
N MET A 56 5.54 9.24 -0.69
CA MET A 56 5.55 10.72 -0.66
C MET A 56 6.92 11.30 -1.02
N SER A 57 8.01 10.67 -0.54
CA SER A 57 9.37 11.07 -0.89
C SER A 57 9.64 10.88 -2.38
N GLU A 58 9.19 9.76 -2.94
CA GLU A 58 9.33 9.45 -4.37
C GLU A 58 8.52 10.41 -5.25
N ILE A 59 7.27 10.71 -4.85
CA ILE A 59 6.44 11.73 -5.51
C ILE A 59 7.14 13.09 -5.50
N ALA A 60 7.70 13.52 -4.35
CA ALA A 60 8.40 14.79 -4.26
C ALA A 60 9.64 14.84 -5.17
N GLN A 61 10.40 13.73 -5.25
CA GLN A 61 11.54 13.63 -6.15
C GLN A 61 11.13 13.71 -7.63
N LEU A 62 10.09 12.98 -8.03
CA LEU A 62 9.58 13.00 -9.39
C LEU A 62 9.05 14.39 -9.77
N GLN A 63 8.32 15.05 -8.88
CA GLN A 63 7.86 16.43 -9.09
C GLN A 63 9.01 17.41 -9.26
N LYS A 64 10.09 17.27 -8.48
CA LYS A 64 11.31 18.07 -8.64
C LYS A 64 11.95 17.84 -10.00
N ARG A 65 12.00 16.59 -10.46
CA ARG A 65 12.58 16.24 -11.77
C ARG A 65 11.78 16.82 -12.93
N ILE A 66 10.45 16.76 -12.86
CA ILE A 66 9.56 17.39 -13.85
C ILE A 66 9.80 18.90 -13.90
N LYS A 67 9.91 19.57 -12.75
CA LYS A 67 10.21 21.01 -12.69
C LYS A 67 11.56 21.36 -13.34
N GLN A 68 12.60 20.56 -13.10
CA GLN A 68 13.92 20.76 -13.71
C GLN A 68 13.85 20.64 -15.24
N LEU A 69 13.26 19.56 -15.75
CA LEU A 69 13.12 19.34 -17.18
C LEU A 69 12.31 20.44 -17.87
N ASN A 70 11.23 20.90 -17.24
CA ASN A 70 10.45 22.03 -17.75
C ASN A 70 11.23 23.34 -17.79
N ASN A 71 12.13 23.56 -16.83
CA ASN A 71 12.96 24.76 -16.81
C ASN A 71 14.06 24.70 -17.88
N GLU A 72 14.67 23.53 -18.06
CA GLU A 72 15.65 23.27 -19.13
C GLU A 72 15.02 23.50 -20.52
N LEU A 73 13.80 23.01 -20.74
CA LEU A 73 13.04 23.25 -21.98
C LEU A 73 12.77 24.75 -22.21
N ARG A 74 12.45 25.51 -21.16
CA ARG A 74 12.23 26.97 -21.26
C ARG A 74 13.49 27.78 -21.50
N THR A 75 14.66 27.26 -21.15
CA THR A 75 15.94 27.93 -21.42
C THR A 75 16.51 27.61 -22.80
N ILE A 76 15.97 26.60 -23.49
CA ILE A 76 16.41 26.17 -24.83
C ILE A 76 15.51 26.77 -25.93
N GLY A 77 14.24 27.08 -25.63
CA GLY A 77 13.32 27.80 -26.53
C GLY A 77 13.38 29.31 -26.34
#